data_AF-A0A8H6WX07-F1
#
_entry.id   AF-A0A8H6WX07-F1
#
_cell.length_a   1.000
_cell.length_b   1.000
_cell.length_c   1.000
_cell.angle_alpha   90.00
_cell.angle_beta   90.00
_cell.angle_gamma   90.00
#
_symmetry.space_group_name_H-M   'P 1'
#
loop_
_entity.id
_entity.type
_entity.pdbx_description
1 polymer ?
#
loop_
_entity_poly.entity_id
_entity_poly.type
_entity_poly.pdbx_seq_one_letter_code
_entity_poly.pdbx_strand_id
1 'polypeptide(L)'
;MRFGYILNTIWTMQTTSTRSPLNPRPQQSLRAMRCLQETRRRALMTVPPQRITPLDFTRPLVPEEDSTRGFTLSYLRRVPELSLMAKRVVKAEAKRRARDAYKRAKAAKEGGVCKKPAVVTQAMVNDQQKLHPRMKRLFSWAILQLVKEGTVISWDGLVRPCPAPGETYDDTNPDSSALWKINSSTASTAGGNSTMFSSASIAEDDEDEGELTDPEPGEEAFVSLTPSFLATTVEKAIGKLVAQATARAQAKTDPGRARFRAPAAGPTCAGDCVVSEE
;
A
#
# COMPACT_ATOMS: atom_id res chain seq x y z
N MET A 1 -24.43 6.89 -20.58
CA MET A 1 -23.66 7.53 -19.49
C MET A 1 -22.20 7.55 -19.88
N ARG A 2 -21.65 8.72 -20.23
CA ARG A 2 -20.27 8.90 -20.68
C ARG A 2 -19.46 9.45 -19.49
N PHE A 3 -18.76 8.60 -18.76
CA PHE A 3 -17.79 9.06 -17.77
C PHE A 3 -16.56 9.60 -18.51
N GLY A 4 -16.36 10.91 -18.40
CA GLY A 4 -15.24 11.63 -18.98
C GLY A 4 -13.92 11.18 -18.35
N TYR A 5 -13.08 10.54 -19.14
CA TYR A 5 -11.66 10.37 -18.89
C TYR A 5 -10.96 11.72 -19.03
N ILE A 6 -11.12 12.60 -18.04
CA ILE A 6 -10.29 13.79 -17.89
C ILE A 6 -9.61 13.64 -16.54
N LEU A 7 -8.33 13.26 -16.59
CA LEU A 7 -7.25 13.41 -15.58
C LEU A 7 -6.31 12.21 -15.59
N ASN A 8 -5.72 11.91 -16.74
CA ASN A 8 -4.42 11.24 -16.79
C ASN A 8 -3.53 11.95 -17.81
N THR A 9 -3.09 13.14 -17.43
CA THR A 9 -1.94 13.80 -18.03
C THR A 9 -1.13 14.29 -16.85
N ILE A 10 0.19 14.18 -16.95
CA ILE A 10 1.19 14.44 -15.90
C ILE A 10 1.48 13.19 -15.05
N TRP A 11 2.26 12.25 -15.60
CA TRP A 11 3.42 11.63 -14.92
C TRP A 11 4.29 10.86 -15.94
N THR A 12 4.70 11.55 -17.00
CA THR A 12 5.80 11.11 -17.89
C THR A 12 6.77 12.27 -18.03
N MET A 13 7.42 12.66 -16.94
CA MET A 13 8.61 13.51 -17.05
C MET A 13 9.77 12.62 -17.49
N GLN A 14 9.92 12.50 -18.81
CA GLN A 14 11.20 12.20 -19.42
C GLN A 14 12.21 13.23 -18.88
N THR A 15 13.15 12.75 -18.08
CA THR A 15 14.33 13.53 -17.70
C THR A 15 15.24 13.60 -18.91
N THR A 16 15.01 14.55 -19.82
CA THR A 16 16.01 14.91 -20.82
C THR A 16 17.17 15.56 -20.08
N SER A 17 18.27 14.80 -19.99
CA SER A 17 19.54 15.20 -19.40
C SER A 17 20.17 16.29 -20.27
N THR A 18 19.82 17.55 -20.00
CA THR A 18 20.49 18.70 -20.61
C THR A 18 21.85 18.87 -19.94
N ARG A 19 22.87 18.37 -20.64
CA ARG A 19 24.29 18.43 -20.28
C ARG A 19 24.79 19.87 -20.47
N SER A 20 24.72 20.69 -19.42
CA SER A 20 25.32 22.03 -19.43
C SER A 20 26.84 21.99 -19.17
N PRO A 21 27.62 22.88 -19.81
CA PRO A 21 29.07 22.88 -19.73
C PRO A 21 29.60 23.47 -18.42
N LEU A 22 30.57 22.73 -17.89
CA LEU A 22 31.66 23.05 -16.96
C LEU A 22 31.74 24.49 -16.42
N ASN A 23 31.39 24.64 -15.15
CA ASN A 23 31.80 25.75 -14.31
C ASN A 23 32.85 25.21 -13.29
N PRO A 24 34.10 25.72 -13.27
CA PRO A 24 35.16 25.17 -12.42
C PRO A 24 34.86 25.43 -10.93
N ARG A 25 34.80 24.34 -10.17
CA ARG A 25 34.42 24.31 -8.75
C ARG A 25 35.65 24.54 -7.86
N PRO A 26 35.60 25.42 -6.83
CA PRO A 26 36.70 25.60 -5.88
C PRO A 26 36.91 24.33 -5.03
N GLN A 27 38.09 23.73 -5.14
CA GLN A 27 38.51 22.50 -4.46
C GLN A 27 39.08 22.79 -3.06
N GLN A 28 38.27 23.09 -2.05
CA GLN A 28 38.81 23.29 -0.69
C GLN A 28 38.10 22.62 0.50
N SER A 29 37.02 21.85 0.33
CA SER A 29 36.23 21.38 1.50
C SER A 29 36.09 19.85 1.67
N LEU A 30 36.59 19.02 0.74
CA LEU A 30 36.30 17.57 0.76
C LEU A 30 37.23 16.70 1.64
N ARG A 31 38.25 17.26 2.31
CA ARG A 31 39.16 16.45 3.15
C ARG A 31 38.66 16.20 4.57
N ALA A 32 37.87 17.10 5.17
CA ALA A 32 37.45 16.96 6.56
C ALA A 32 36.27 15.97 6.77
N MET A 33 35.43 15.77 5.75
CA MET A 33 34.23 14.90 5.87
C MET A 33 34.50 13.40 5.69
N ARG A 34 35.68 13.00 5.18
CA ARG A 34 36.03 11.57 5.02
C ARG A 34 36.51 10.92 6.32
N CYS A 35 37.00 11.70 7.29
CA CYS A 35 37.52 11.14 8.54
C CYS A 35 36.41 10.65 9.49
N LEU A 36 35.21 11.24 9.44
CA LEU A 36 34.08 10.87 10.30
C LEU A 36 33.21 9.71 9.78
N GLN A 37 33.32 9.33 8.49
CA GLN A 37 32.55 8.19 7.96
C GLN A 37 33.22 6.83 8.25
N GLU A 38 34.55 6.79 8.37
CA GLU A 38 35.29 5.54 8.54
C GLU A 38 35.11 4.93 9.95
N THR A 39 34.95 5.77 10.98
CA THR A 39 34.71 5.31 12.35
C THR A 39 33.32 4.69 12.55
N ARG A 40 32.34 5.01 11.69
CA ARG A 40 30.99 4.42 11.78
C ARG A 40 30.89 3.02 11.17
N ARG A 41 31.80 2.63 10.25
CA ARG A 41 31.78 1.30 9.63
C ARG A 41 32.34 0.19 10.51
N ARG A 42 33.21 0.50 11.49
CA ARG A 42 33.81 -0.52 12.37
C ARG A 42 32.94 -0.94 13.56
N ALA A 43 31.86 -0.22 13.88
CA ALA A 43 31.00 -0.53 15.03
C ALA A 43 29.82 -1.49 14.73
N LEU A 44 29.69 -2.00 13.50
CA LEU A 44 28.54 -2.83 13.06
C LEU A 44 28.84 -4.32 12.89
N MET A 45 30.02 -4.81 13.27
CA MET A 45 30.45 -6.20 12.99
C MET A 45 30.28 -7.19 14.15
N THR A 46 29.58 -6.83 15.23
CA THR A 46 29.31 -7.72 16.37
C THR A 46 27.85 -7.68 16.78
N VAL A 47 26.94 -7.94 15.84
CA VAL A 47 25.59 -8.39 16.19
C VAL A 47 25.66 -9.92 16.34
N PRO A 48 25.46 -10.48 17.55
CA PRO A 48 25.45 -11.92 17.74
C PRO A 48 24.37 -12.54 16.84
N PRO A 49 24.66 -13.68 16.17
CA PRO A 49 23.69 -14.35 15.32
C PRO A 49 22.44 -14.65 16.15
N GLN A 50 21.32 -14.01 15.80
CA GLN A 50 20.06 -14.29 16.45
C GLN A 50 19.71 -15.75 16.13
N ARG A 51 19.71 -16.57 17.17
CA ARG A 51 19.35 -17.97 17.13
C ARG A 51 17.88 -18.02 16.71
N ILE A 52 17.63 -18.36 15.44
CA ILE A 52 16.28 -18.53 14.91
C ILE A 52 15.63 -19.62 15.76
N THR A 53 14.74 -19.23 16.65
CA THR A 53 13.89 -20.19 17.37
C THR A 53 13.04 -20.88 16.30
N PRO A 54 13.08 -22.21 16.19
CA PRO A 54 12.22 -22.92 15.25
C PRO A 54 10.78 -22.50 15.53
N LEU A 55 10.15 -21.91 14.52
CA LEU A 55 8.73 -21.59 14.54
C LEU A 55 7.98 -22.89 14.78
N ASP A 56 7.36 -23.03 15.95
CA ASP A 56 6.47 -24.15 16.29
C ASP A 56 5.25 -24.09 15.36
N PHE A 57 5.35 -24.76 14.21
CA PHE A 57 4.28 -24.95 13.23
C PHE A 57 3.16 -25.89 13.73
N THR A 58 3.27 -26.38 14.97
CA THR A 58 2.31 -27.32 15.57
C THR A 58 1.12 -26.65 16.23
N ARG A 59 1.05 -25.29 16.28
CA ARG A 59 -0.16 -24.62 16.74
C ARG A 59 -1.30 -24.93 15.76
N PRO A 60 -2.36 -25.66 16.18
CA PRO A 60 -3.52 -25.87 15.34
C PRO A 60 -4.10 -24.50 15.03
N LEU A 61 -3.97 -24.07 13.78
CA LEU A 61 -4.72 -22.96 13.24
C LEU A 61 -6.16 -23.44 13.24
N VAL A 62 -6.86 -23.17 14.33
CA VAL A 62 -8.32 -23.19 14.32
C VAL A 62 -8.68 -22.24 13.17
N PRO A 63 -9.35 -22.72 12.11
CA PRO A 63 -9.87 -21.84 11.09
C PRO A 63 -10.96 -21.05 11.81
N GLU A 64 -10.58 -19.93 12.43
CA GLU A 64 -11.50 -18.84 12.69
C GLU A 64 -12.20 -18.65 11.35
N GLU A 65 -13.51 -18.90 11.32
CA GLU A 65 -14.37 -18.58 10.18
C GLU A 65 -14.51 -17.05 10.10
N ASP A 66 -13.37 -16.37 10.05
CA ASP A 66 -13.20 -15.03 9.56
C ASP A 66 -13.59 -15.08 8.09
N SER A 67 -14.91 -15.05 7.87
CA SER A 67 -15.54 -14.76 6.59
C SER A 67 -14.68 -13.69 5.96
N THR A 68 -14.04 -14.01 4.84
CA THR A 68 -13.04 -13.16 4.23
C THR A 68 -13.72 -11.84 3.84
N ARG A 69 -13.60 -10.82 4.69
CA ARG A 69 -14.28 -9.54 4.52
C ARG A 69 -13.40 -8.60 3.74
N GLY A 70 -13.97 -8.01 2.69
CA GLY A 70 -13.30 -6.97 1.91
C GLY A 70 -13.17 -5.67 2.70
N PHE A 71 -12.18 -4.86 2.36
CA PHE A 71 -12.01 -3.50 2.87
C PHE A 71 -12.30 -2.49 1.76
N THR A 72 -12.94 -1.38 2.11
CA THR A 72 -13.21 -0.27 1.20
C THR A 72 -12.16 0.82 1.33
N LEU A 73 -12.15 1.77 0.40
CA LEU A 73 -11.25 2.91 0.48
C LEU A 73 -11.65 3.86 1.62
N SER A 74 -12.94 4.00 1.94
CA SER A 74 -13.42 4.68 3.14
C SER A 74 -12.86 4.04 4.42
N TYR A 75 -12.92 2.71 4.54
CA TYR A 75 -12.39 1.97 5.69
C TYR A 75 -10.90 2.29 5.93
N LEU A 76 -10.06 2.21 4.88
CA LEU A 76 -8.62 2.45 4.98
C LEU A 76 -8.26 3.86 5.48
N ARG A 77 -9.14 4.84 5.28
CA ARG A 77 -8.92 6.23 5.70
C ARG A 77 -9.26 6.46 7.17
N ARG A 78 -10.11 5.61 7.74
CA ARG A 78 -10.47 5.63 9.16
C ARG A 78 -9.44 4.91 10.02
N VAL A 79 -8.62 4.03 9.44
CA VAL A 79 -7.49 3.38 10.14
C VAL A 79 -6.46 4.45 10.55
N PRO A 80 -6.28 4.74 11.86
CA PRO A 80 -5.46 5.85 12.34
C PRO A 80 -4.01 5.77 11.85
N GLU A 81 -3.42 4.58 11.81
CA GLU A 81 -2.03 4.36 11.42
C GLU A 81 -1.83 4.72 9.95
N LEU A 82 -2.74 4.27 9.09
CA LEU A 82 -2.69 4.54 7.65
C LEU A 82 -2.98 6.01 7.36
N SER A 83 -3.95 6.60 8.06
CA SER A 83 -4.33 8.01 7.88
C SER A 83 -3.19 8.94 8.28
N LEU A 84 -2.52 8.70 9.42
CA LEU A 84 -1.35 9.46 9.87
C LEU A 84 -0.18 9.34 8.89
N MET A 85 0.11 8.14 8.39
CA MET A 85 1.15 7.93 7.40
C MET A 85 0.84 8.70 6.10
N ALA A 86 -0.39 8.61 5.60
CA ALA A 86 -0.83 9.33 4.41
C ALA A 86 -0.76 10.85 4.60
N LYS A 87 -1.18 11.38 5.76
CA LYS A 87 -1.03 12.81 6.12
C LYS A 87 0.44 13.25 5.99
N ARG A 88 1.38 12.46 6.54
CA ARG A 88 2.83 12.75 6.47
C ARG A 88 3.35 12.73 5.03
N VAL A 89 2.97 11.73 4.23
CA VAL A 89 3.37 11.62 2.82
C VAL A 89 2.87 12.82 2.01
N VAL A 90 1.59 13.20 2.17
CA VAL A 90 1.00 14.33 1.45
C VAL A 90 1.68 15.65 1.83
N LYS A 91 1.94 15.90 3.12
CA LYS A 91 2.67 17.09 3.60
C LYS A 91 4.10 17.12 3.07
N ALA A 92 4.81 16.00 3.11
CA ALA A 92 6.18 15.88 2.62
C ALA A 92 6.28 16.14 1.10
N GLU A 93 5.37 15.57 0.32
CA GLU A 93 5.32 15.76 -1.13
C GLU A 93 4.95 17.20 -1.51
N ALA A 94 3.97 17.81 -0.81
CA ALA A 94 3.65 19.23 -1.01
C ALA A 94 4.85 20.14 -0.74
N LYS A 95 5.57 19.88 0.37
CA LYS A 95 6.81 20.59 0.73
C LYS A 95 7.91 20.38 -0.31
N ARG A 96 8.08 19.16 -0.84
CA ARG A 96 9.03 18.86 -1.91
C ARG A 96 8.70 19.68 -3.16
N ARG A 97 7.44 19.71 -3.59
CA ARG A 97 7.02 20.49 -4.76
C ARG A 97 7.20 22.00 -4.58
N ALA A 98 6.91 22.53 -3.39
CA ALA A 98 7.15 23.94 -3.09
C ALA A 98 8.64 24.31 -3.20
N ARG A 99 9.53 23.44 -2.68
CA ARG A 99 10.98 23.61 -2.81
C ARG A 99 11.45 23.56 -4.26
N ASP A 100 10.91 22.63 -5.05
CA ASP A 100 11.26 22.51 -6.46
C ASP A 100 10.76 23.71 -7.29
N ALA A 101 9.55 24.22 -6.99
CA ALA A 101 9.03 25.44 -7.59
C ALA A 101 9.90 26.67 -7.23
N TYR A 102 10.32 26.79 -5.97
CA TYR A 102 11.22 27.85 -5.53
C TYR A 102 12.57 27.80 -6.25
N LYS A 103 13.17 26.60 -6.37
CA LYS A 103 14.45 26.43 -7.11
C LYS A 103 14.30 26.79 -8.58
N ARG A 104 13.21 26.37 -9.23
CA ARG A 104 12.93 26.73 -10.64
C ARG A 104 12.75 28.24 -10.81
N ALA A 105 11.99 28.88 -9.92
CA ALA A 105 11.80 30.33 -9.94
C ALA A 105 13.10 31.09 -9.68
N LYS A 106 13.99 30.58 -8.81
CA LYS A 106 15.31 31.17 -8.58
C LYS A 106 16.20 31.05 -9.81
N ALA A 107 16.28 29.87 -10.43
CA ALA A 107 17.05 29.65 -11.66
C ALA A 107 16.56 30.55 -12.82
N ALA A 108 15.26 30.80 -12.92
CA ALA A 108 14.70 31.71 -13.92
C ALA A 108 15.01 33.20 -13.67
N LYS A 109 15.38 33.59 -12.43
CA LYS A 109 15.60 34.99 -12.02
C LYS A 109 17.08 35.40 -11.93
N GLU A 110 18.03 34.49 -12.16
CA GLU A 110 19.47 34.79 -12.11
C GLU A 110 19.95 35.81 -13.17
N GLY A 111 19.05 36.37 -14.00
CA GLY A 111 19.33 37.49 -14.92
C GLY A 111 18.70 38.86 -14.57
N GLY A 112 17.98 39.03 -13.45
CA GLY A 112 17.26 40.28 -13.15
C GLY A 112 17.26 40.67 -11.68
N VAL A 113 17.70 41.90 -11.38
CA VAL A 113 17.73 42.51 -10.04
C VAL A 113 16.38 42.34 -9.32
N CYS A 114 16.37 41.54 -8.26
CA CYS A 114 15.17 41.00 -7.64
C CYS A 114 14.60 41.93 -6.55
N LYS A 115 13.38 42.46 -6.76
CA LYS A 115 12.56 43.05 -5.69
C LYS A 115 12.00 41.92 -4.82
N LYS A 116 12.25 41.96 -3.50
CA LYS A 116 11.80 40.96 -2.52
C LYS A 116 10.26 40.90 -2.49
N PRO A 117 9.61 39.76 -2.77
CA PRO A 117 8.17 39.63 -2.61
C PRO A 117 7.84 39.50 -1.12
N ALA A 118 7.20 40.52 -0.56
CA ALA A 118 6.70 40.55 0.81
C ALA A 118 5.25 40.05 0.88
N VAL A 119 4.99 38.75 0.66
CA VAL A 119 3.72 38.07 1.03
C VAL A 119 3.98 36.56 1.10
N VAL A 120 4.12 35.97 2.31
CA VAL A 120 4.26 34.49 2.48
C VAL A 120 3.37 33.92 3.60
N THR A 121 2.73 34.74 4.42
CA THR A 121 2.05 34.24 5.63
C THR A 121 0.65 33.64 5.43
N GLN A 122 -0.06 33.92 4.34
CA GLN A 122 -1.44 33.41 4.15
C GLN A 122 -1.56 32.03 3.49
N ALA A 123 -0.47 31.42 3.02
CA ALA A 123 -0.54 30.17 2.25
C ALA A 123 -0.81 28.91 3.11
N MET A 124 -0.52 28.94 4.41
CA MET A 124 -0.51 27.71 5.23
C MET A 124 -1.90 27.26 5.72
N VAL A 125 -2.86 28.17 5.90
CA VAL A 125 -4.20 27.82 6.41
C VAL A 125 -5.01 27.04 5.37
N ASN A 126 -4.80 27.31 4.08
CA ASN A 126 -5.52 26.65 2.98
C ASN A 126 -5.03 25.23 2.64
N ASP A 127 -3.94 24.77 3.25
CA ASP A 127 -3.38 23.45 2.96
C ASP A 127 -4.14 22.32 3.68
N GLN A 128 -4.74 22.61 4.85
CA GLN A 128 -5.49 21.62 5.63
C GLN A 128 -6.74 21.11 4.89
N GLN A 129 -7.55 22.02 4.35
CA GLN A 129 -8.76 21.68 3.58
C GLN A 129 -8.47 20.82 2.33
N LYS A 130 -7.22 20.84 1.83
CA LYS A 130 -6.79 20.08 0.64
C LYS A 130 -6.12 18.75 1.01
N LEU A 131 -5.96 18.40 2.28
CA LEU A 131 -5.34 17.14 2.70
C LEU A 131 -6.24 15.95 2.35
N HIS A 132 -7.52 16.02 2.70
CA HIS A 132 -8.45 14.90 2.59
C HIS A 132 -8.61 14.40 1.12
N PRO A 133 -8.82 15.26 0.10
CA PRO A 133 -8.86 14.83 -1.29
C PRO A 133 -7.52 14.27 -1.79
N ARG A 134 -6.39 14.82 -1.31
CA ARG A 134 -5.05 14.31 -1.66
C ARG A 134 -4.78 12.94 -1.04
N MET A 135 -5.23 12.71 0.19
CA MET A 135 -5.18 11.40 0.84
C MET A 135 -6.07 10.39 0.11
N LYS A 136 -7.31 10.75 -0.25
CA LYS A 136 -8.20 9.89 -1.06
C LYS A 136 -7.51 9.47 -2.36
N ARG A 137 -6.88 10.41 -3.07
CA ARG A 137 -6.13 10.15 -4.29
C ARG A 137 -4.91 9.24 -4.05
N LEU A 138 -4.20 9.42 -2.95
CA LEU A 138 -3.05 8.60 -2.58
C LEU A 138 -3.48 7.15 -2.31
N PHE A 139 -4.51 6.93 -1.51
CA PHE A 139 -5.04 5.59 -1.23
C PHE A 139 -5.59 4.92 -2.48
N SER A 140 -6.38 5.63 -3.29
CA SER A 140 -6.90 5.11 -4.56
C SER A 140 -5.77 4.66 -5.48
N TRP A 141 -4.73 5.49 -5.64
CA TRP A 141 -3.57 5.13 -6.45
C TRP A 141 -2.83 3.90 -5.88
N ALA A 142 -2.64 3.81 -4.57
CA ALA A 142 -1.97 2.69 -3.92
C ALA A 142 -2.74 1.37 -4.11
N ILE A 143 -4.07 1.39 -3.94
CA ILE A 143 -4.92 0.21 -4.16
C ILE A 143 -4.86 -0.22 -5.63
N LEU A 144 -4.96 0.71 -6.58
CA LEU A 144 -4.85 0.40 -8.00
C LEU A 144 -3.50 -0.24 -8.34
N GLN A 145 -2.42 0.20 -7.69
CA GLN A 145 -1.10 -0.39 -7.85
C GLN A 145 -1.04 -1.81 -7.28
N LEU A 146 -1.61 -2.06 -6.10
CA LEU A 146 -1.71 -3.39 -5.51
C LEU A 146 -2.56 -4.36 -6.33
N VAL A 147 -3.64 -3.86 -6.95
CA VAL A 147 -4.48 -4.63 -7.87
C VAL A 147 -3.71 -4.97 -9.13
N LYS A 148 -2.96 -4.02 -9.70
CA LYS A 148 -2.09 -4.25 -10.85
C LYS A 148 -0.99 -5.29 -10.56
N GLU A 149 -0.46 -5.30 -9.34
CA GLU A 149 0.51 -6.30 -8.88
C GLU A 149 -0.12 -7.67 -8.58
N GLY A 150 -1.45 -7.73 -8.46
CA GLY A 150 -2.17 -8.96 -8.10
C GLY A 150 -2.04 -9.32 -6.62
N THR A 151 -1.63 -8.39 -5.76
CA THR A 151 -1.58 -8.60 -4.30
C THR A 151 -2.97 -8.45 -3.67
N VAL A 152 -3.84 -7.68 -4.31
CA VAL A 152 -5.21 -7.40 -3.88
C VAL A 152 -6.14 -7.59 -5.08
N ILE A 153 -7.36 -8.08 -4.86
CA ILE A 153 -8.38 -8.20 -5.90
C ILE A 153 -9.64 -7.39 -5.55
N SER A 154 -10.38 -6.98 -6.57
CA SER A 154 -11.73 -6.45 -6.39
C SER A 154 -12.66 -7.57 -5.92
N TRP A 155 -13.47 -7.27 -4.93
CA TRP A 155 -14.31 -8.20 -4.19
C TRP A 155 -15.74 -7.67 -4.12
N ASP A 156 -16.70 -8.48 -4.57
CA ASP A 156 -18.13 -8.14 -4.56
C ASP A 156 -18.89 -8.80 -3.39
N GLY A 157 -18.16 -9.37 -2.43
CA GLY A 157 -18.74 -10.05 -1.27
C GLY A 157 -18.90 -9.14 -0.05
N LEU A 158 -19.05 -9.77 1.12
CA LEU A 158 -19.24 -9.07 2.39
C LEU A 158 -18.10 -8.07 2.68
N VAL A 159 -18.51 -6.85 2.98
CA VAL A 159 -17.62 -5.72 3.30
C VAL A 159 -17.44 -5.62 4.81
N ARG A 160 -16.23 -5.28 5.27
CA ARG A 160 -16.01 -4.94 6.68
C ARG A 160 -16.88 -3.75 7.05
N PRO A 161 -17.70 -3.84 8.12
CA PRO A 161 -18.45 -2.69 8.59
C PRO A 161 -17.48 -1.56 8.92
N CYS A 162 -17.80 -0.37 8.43
CA CYS A 162 -17.00 0.81 8.69
C CYS A 162 -17.25 1.22 10.15
N PRO A 163 -16.20 1.38 10.99
CA PRO A 163 -16.39 1.82 12.37
C PRO A 163 -17.15 3.14 12.38
N ALA A 164 -18.19 3.25 13.20
CA ALA A 164 -18.99 4.46 13.26
C ALA A 164 -18.12 5.62 13.80
N PRO A 165 -18.28 6.85 13.27
CA PRO A 165 -17.58 8.01 13.82
C PRO A 165 -18.00 8.19 15.28
N GLY A 166 -17.08 7.96 16.22
CA GLY A 166 -17.34 8.03 17.67
C GLY A 166 -17.32 6.68 18.40
N GLU A 167 -17.30 5.55 17.68
CA GLU A 167 -16.88 4.28 18.27
C GLU A 167 -15.36 4.30 18.38
N THR A 168 -14.86 4.81 19.49
CA THR A 168 -13.47 4.57 19.90
C THR A 168 -13.31 3.05 19.95
N TYR A 169 -12.43 2.51 19.10
CA TYR A 169 -11.97 1.13 19.25
C TYR A 169 -11.61 0.95 20.72
N ASP A 170 -12.38 0.13 21.43
CA ASP A 170 -12.22 -0.09 22.85
C ASP A 170 -10.75 -0.45 23.06
N ASP A 171 -10.03 0.41 23.77
CA ASP A 171 -8.56 0.44 23.93
C ASP A 171 -8.08 -0.72 24.82
N THR A 172 -8.84 -1.82 24.83
CA THR A 172 -8.58 -3.04 25.60
C THR A 172 -7.53 -3.93 24.95
N ASN A 173 -6.97 -3.54 23.80
CA ASN A 173 -5.77 -4.17 23.24
C ASN A 173 -4.56 -3.22 23.27
N PRO A 174 -3.98 -2.95 24.46
CA PRO A 174 -2.85 -2.05 24.65
C PRO A 174 -1.58 -2.48 23.89
N ASP A 175 -1.52 -3.74 23.42
CA ASP A 175 -0.31 -4.31 22.81
C ASP A 175 -0.09 -3.90 21.35
N SER A 176 -1.13 -3.43 20.64
CA SER A 176 -1.00 -3.06 19.22
C SER A 176 -0.37 -1.68 18.98
N SER A 177 -0.51 -0.76 19.95
CA SER A 177 0.06 0.59 19.89
C SER A 177 1.57 0.63 20.15
N ALA A 178 2.14 -0.42 20.75
CA ALA A 178 3.54 -0.50 21.13
C ALA A 178 4.47 -0.85 19.94
N LEU A 179 3.98 -1.60 18.94
CA LEU A 179 4.85 -2.19 17.90
C LEU A 179 5.53 -1.16 16.99
N TRP A 180 4.91 -0.01 16.75
CA TRP A 180 5.50 1.08 15.95
C TRP A 180 6.14 2.18 16.80
N LYS A 181 5.97 2.14 18.13
CA LYS A 181 6.52 3.13 19.07
C LYS A 181 7.90 2.76 19.63
N ILE A 182 8.36 1.52 19.41
CA ILE A 182 9.58 0.97 20.02
C ILE A 182 10.91 1.60 19.53
N ASN A 183 10.94 2.38 18.44
CA ASN A 183 12.22 2.87 17.88
C ASN A 183 12.60 4.34 18.14
N SER A 184 11.93 5.05 19.06
CA SER A 184 12.25 6.48 19.34
C SER A 184 12.96 6.79 20.66
N SER A 185 13.42 5.78 21.42
CA SER A 185 14.05 6.03 22.73
C SER A 185 15.35 5.24 22.92
N THR A 186 16.47 5.68 22.32
CA THR A 186 17.81 5.48 22.91
C THR A 186 18.85 6.38 22.24
N ALA A 187 18.97 7.62 22.75
CA ALA A 187 20.22 8.36 22.73
C ALA A 187 20.25 9.40 23.87
N SER A 188 20.00 8.94 25.09
CA SER A 188 20.40 9.68 26.29
C SER A 188 21.92 9.54 26.42
N THR A 189 22.67 10.45 25.80
CA THR A 189 24.07 10.70 26.21
C THR A 189 24.08 11.96 27.04
N ALA A 190 24.34 11.79 28.33
CA ALA A 190 24.61 12.86 29.26
C ALA A 190 25.91 13.58 28.85
N GLY A 191 25.86 14.91 28.89
CA GLY A 191 27.03 15.79 28.82
C GLY A 191 27.13 16.61 27.53
N GLY A 192 26.87 17.91 27.63
CA GLY A 192 27.17 18.83 26.52
C GLY A 192 26.24 20.04 26.39
N ASN A 193 26.24 20.90 27.42
CA ASN A 193 26.04 22.34 27.40
C ASN A 193 25.67 23.00 26.04
N SER A 194 24.52 23.70 26.07
CA SER A 194 24.21 24.97 25.39
C SER A 194 24.24 25.02 23.86
N THR A 195 23.05 24.91 23.25
CA THR A 195 22.55 25.94 22.31
C THR A 195 21.02 25.96 22.32
N MET A 196 20.45 27.15 22.48
CA MET A 196 19.01 27.42 22.50
C MET A 196 18.40 27.09 21.13
N PHE A 197 17.86 25.88 20.96
CA PHE A 197 16.85 25.62 19.94
C PHE A 197 15.50 25.69 20.63
N SER A 198 14.76 26.76 20.37
CA SER A 198 13.37 26.91 20.78
C SER A 198 12.58 25.71 20.26
N SER A 199 12.28 24.78 21.17
CA SER A 199 11.21 23.81 20.99
C SER A 199 9.91 24.60 20.89
N ALA A 200 9.56 25.00 19.67
CA ALA A 200 8.21 25.43 19.38
C ALA A 200 7.34 24.21 19.62
N SER A 201 6.65 24.20 20.77
CA SER A 201 5.51 23.35 21.04
C SER A 201 4.58 23.47 19.84
N ILE A 202 4.57 22.45 19.00
CA ILE A 202 3.55 22.28 17.98
C ILE A 202 2.28 22.06 18.80
N ALA A 203 1.51 23.12 19.03
CA ALA A 203 0.16 22.99 19.51
C ALA A 203 -0.53 22.11 18.45
N GLU A 204 -0.87 20.89 18.85
CA GLU A 204 -1.65 19.98 18.02
C GLU A 204 -3.04 20.59 17.93
N ASP A 205 -3.18 21.48 16.95
CA ASP A 205 -4.44 21.96 16.39
C ASP A 205 -5.07 20.77 15.66
N ASP A 206 -5.47 19.77 16.45
CA ASP A 206 -6.10 18.50 16.05
C ASP A 206 -7.64 18.63 16.00
N GLU A 207 -8.18 19.85 16.14
CA GLU A 207 -9.64 20.07 16.20
C GLU A 207 -10.34 19.97 14.84
N ASP A 208 -9.60 19.98 13.73
CA ASP A 208 -10.14 19.77 12.37
C ASP A 208 -9.83 18.36 11.86
N GLU A 209 -10.18 17.31 12.61
CA GLU A 209 -10.44 15.98 12.04
C GLU A 209 -11.66 16.05 11.12
N GLY A 210 -11.47 16.69 9.96
CA GLY A 210 -12.52 16.96 8.99
C GLY A 210 -13.34 15.70 8.71
N GLU A 211 -14.64 15.85 8.95
CA GLU A 211 -15.70 14.84 8.84
C GLU A 211 -15.36 13.78 7.80
N LEU A 212 -14.98 12.59 8.28
CA LEU A 212 -14.74 11.43 7.45
C LEU A 212 -16.04 11.08 6.76
N THR A 213 -16.16 11.49 5.50
CA THR A 213 -17.36 11.29 4.68
C THR A 213 -17.85 9.85 4.81
N ASP A 214 -19.16 9.68 4.93
CA ASP A 214 -19.76 8.36 5.03
C ASP A 214 -19.43 7.49 3.80
N PRO A 215 -19.28 6.17 3.99
CA PRO A 215 -18.99 5.26 2.90
C PRO A 215 -20.06 5.39 1.80
N GLU A 216 -19.62 5.60 0.56
CA GLU A 216 -20.52 5.72 -0.58
C GLU A 216 -21.19 4.35 -0.82
N PRO A 217 -22.53 4.26 -0.88
CA PRO A 217 -23.21 3.00 -1.16
C PRO A 217 -22.85 2.54 -2.58
N GLY A 218 -22.07 1.46 -2.68
CA GLY A 218 -21.51 0.97 -3.95
C GLY A 218 -20.00 1.15 -4.09
N GLU A 219 -19.30 1.57 -3.03
CA GLU A 219 -17.84 1.57 -3.01
C GLU A 219 -17.27 0.16 -3.23
N GLU A 220 -16.32 0.03 -4.15
CA GLU A 220 -15.63 -1.23 -4.43
C GLU A 220 -14.90 -1.74 -3.17
N ALA A 221 -15.16 -3.00 -2.82
CA ALA A 221 -14.43 -3.67 -1.77
C ALA A 221 -13.23 -4.43 -2.35
N PHE A 222 -12.18 -4.53 -1.54
CA PHE A 222 -10.92 -5.14 -1.93
C PHE A 222 -10.54 -6.21 -0.92
N VAL A 223 -9.91 -7.29 -1.39
CA VAL A 223 -9.44 -8.36 -0.50
C VAL A 223 -7.99 -8.72 -0.78
N SER A 224 -7.22 -8.90 0.28
CA SER A 224 -5.81 -9.27 0.19
C SER A 224 -5.67 -10.73 -0.20
N LEU A 225 -4.90 -11.01 -1.25
CA LEU A 225 -4.55 -12.36 -1.65
C LEU A 225 -3.38 -12.86 -0.80
N THR A 226 -3.69 -13.46 0.33
CA THR A 226 -2.68 -14.21 1.10
C THR A 226 -2.49 -15.60 0.49
N PRO A 227 -1.26 -16.16 0.50
CA PRO A 227 -1.04 -17.53 0.05
C PRO A 227 -1.92 -18.56 0.76
N SER A 228 -2.23 -18.31 2.04
CA SER A 228 -3.17 -19.14 2.82
C SER A 228 -4.60 -19.11 2.27
N PHE A 229 -5.06 -17.95 1.77
CA PHE A 229 -6.36 -17.82 1.13
C PHE A 229 -6.43 -18.64 -0.17
N LEU A 230 -5.37 -18.60 -0.98
CA LEU A 230 -5.31 -19.35 -2.24
C LEU A 230 -5.05 -20.84 -2.05
N ALA A 231 -4.37 -21.23 -0.96
CA ALA A 231 -3.94 -22.62 -0.71
C ALA A 231 -5.10 -23.61 -0.84
N THR A 232 -6.24 -23.34 -0.19
CA THR A 232 -7.39 -24.25 -0.22
C THR A 232 -7.96 -24.45 -1.62
N THR A 233 -7.97 -23.41 -2.45
CA THR A 233 -8.47 -23.47 -3.83
C THR A 233 -7.47 -24.21 -4.72
N VAL A 234 -6.18 -23.93 -4.54
CA VAL A 234 -5.09 -24.60 -5.27
C VAL A 234 -5.02 -26.08 -4.92
N GLU A 235 -5.13 -26.45 -3.65
CA GLU A 235 -5.18 -27.85 -3.18
C GLU A 235 -6.34 -28.61 -3.80
N LYS A 236 -7.54 -28.02 -3.83
CA LYS A 236 -8.71 -28.61 -4.50
C LYS A 236 -8.47 -28.78 -6.01
N ALA A 237 -7.86 -27.80 -6.67
CA ALA A 237 -7.55 -27.87 -8.09
C ALA A 237 -6.52 -28.97 -8.39
N ILE A 238 -5.45 -29.06 -7.60
CA ILE A 238 -4.44 -30.11 -7.70
C ILE A 238 -5.07 -31.49 -7.46
N GLY A 239 -5.91 -31.63 -6.43
CA GLY A 239 -6.62 -32.87 -6.15
C GLY A 239 -7.47 -33.36 -7.33
N LYS A 240 -8.17 -32.45 -8.01
CA LYS A 240 -8.95 -32.76 -9.22
C LYS A 240 -8.06 -33.20 -10.39
N LEU A 241 -6.95 -32.50 -10.63
CA LEU A 241 -6.01 -32.85 -11.69
C LEU A 241 -5.36 -34.22 -11.47
N VAL A 242 -4.98 -34.52 -10.22
CA VAL A 242 -4.42 -35.82 -9.85
C VAL A 242 -5.46 -36.92 -10.04
N ALA A 243 -6.70 -36.73 -9.57
CA ALA A 243 -7.78 -37.70 -9.76
C ALA A 243 -8.10 -37.96 -11.25
N GLN A 244 -8.04 -36.91 -12.08
CA GLN A 244 -8.25 -37.06 -13.52
C GLN A 244 -7.08 -37.80 -14.19
N ALA A 245 -5.84 -37.53 -13.78
CA ALA A 245 -4.66 -38.21 -14.29
C ALA A 245 -4.67 -39.71 -13.95
N THR A 246 -5.06 -40.07 -12.72
CA THR A 246 -5.17 -41.47 -12.29
C THR A 246 -6.29 -42.20 -13.03
N ALA A 247 -7.46 -41.58 -13.21
CA ALA A 247 -8.55 -42.17 -14.00
C ALA A 247 -8.15 -42.42 -15.46
N ARG A 248 -7.41 -41.49 -16.08
CA ARG A 248 -6.89 -41.65 -17.45
C ARG A 248 -5.84 -42.76 -17.56
N ALA A 249 -4.99 -42.94 -16.54
CA ALA A 249 -4.02 -44.01 -16.50
C ALA A 249 -4.72 -45.38 -16.40
N GLN A 250 -5.71 -45.50 -15.52
CA GLN A 250 -6.51 -46.73 -15.35
C GLN A 250 -7.26 -47.12 -16.63
N ALA A 251 -7.81 -46.14 -17.36
CA ALA A 251 -8.48 -46.38 -18.64
C ALA A 251 -7.54 -46.91 -19.74
N LYS A 252 -6.23 -46.63 -19.67
CA LYS A 252 -5.24 -47.16 -20.63
C LYS A 252 -4.76 -48.56 -20.26
N THR A 253 -4.72 -48.90 -18.98
CA THR A 253 -4.26 -50.21 -18.49
C THR A 253 -5.31 -51.32 -18.58
N ASP A 254 -6.51 -51.04 -19.10
CA ASP A 254 -7.49 -52.07 -19.47
C ASP A 254 -7.56 -52.27 -21.00
N PRO A 255 -6.48 -52.78 -21.65
CA PRO A 255 -6.51 -53.13 -23.07
C PRO A 255 -7.41 -54.35 -23.35
N GLY A 256 -7.90 -55.04 -22.31
CA GLY A 256 -8.69 -56.27 -22.41
C GLY A 256 -10.16 -56.03 -22.74
N ARG A 257 -10.73 -54.87 -22.39
CA ARG A 257 -12.17 -54.62 -22.55
C ARG A 257 -12.60 -54.05 -23.90
N ALA A 258 -11.65 -53.62 -24.76
CA ALA A 258 -11.96 -53.03 -26.06
C ALA A 258 -12.38 -54.06 -27.14
N ARG A 259 -12.21 -55.36 -26.93
CA ARG A 259 -12.53 -56.38 -27.95
C ARG A 259 -13.94 -56.98 -27.89
N PHE A 260 -14.76 -56.64 -26.90
CA PHE A 260 -16.13 -57.18 -26.77
C PHE A 260 -17.22 -56.11 -26.71
N ARG A 261 -16.97 -54.91 -27.24
CA ARG A 261 -18.06 -53.94 -27.49
C ARG A 261 -18.66 -54.22 -28.86
N ALA A 262 -19.58 -55.17 -28.90
CA ALA A 262 -20.51 -55.32 -30.01
C ALA A 262 -21.19 -53.96 -30.29
N PRO A 263 -21.44 -53.60 -31.56
CA PRO A 263 -22.12 -52.36 -31.90
C PRO A 263 -23.51 -52.36 -31.25
N ALA A 264 -23.70 -51.49 -30.25
CA ALA A 264 -25.02 -51.27 -29.69
C ALA A 264 -25.89 -50.67 -30.80
N ALA A 265 -27.00 -51.36 -31.09
CA ALA A 265 -28.05 -50.91 -32.00
C ALA A 265 -28.45 -49.47 -31.66
N GLY A 266 -28.70 -48.69 -32.71
CA GLY A 266 -28.71 -47.24 -32.69
C GLY A 266 -29.74 -46.59 -31.75
N PRO A 267 -29.52 -45.30 -31.41
CA PRO A 267 -30.48 -44.51 -30.66
C PRO A 267 -31.71 -44.24 -31.52
N THR A 268 -32.85 -44.84 -31.15
CA THR A 268 -34.15 -44.43 -31.66
C THR A 268 -34.44 -43.01 -31.16
N CYS A 269 -34.51 -42.07 -32.09
CA CYS A 269 -34.97 -40.72 -31.89
C CYS A 269 -36.46 -40.73 -31.47
N ALA A 270 -36.73 -40.58 -30.18
CA ALA A 270 -38.00 -40.04 -29.68
C ALA A 270 -37.56 -38.89 -28.76
N GLY A 271 -37.69 -37.62 -29.12
CA GLY A 271 -38.87 -37.01 -29.69
C GLY A 271 -39.77 -36.63 -28.52
N ASP A 272 -39.45 -35.51 -27.87
CA ASP A 272 -40.42 -34.70 -27.14
C ASP A 272 -39.89 -33.27 -26.99
N CYS A 273 -40.36 -32.42 -27.91
CA CYS A 273 -40.32 -30.98 -27.80
C CYS A 273 -41.42 -30.57 -26.81
N VAL A 274 -41.05 -30.12 -25.62
CA VAL A 274 -41.97 -29.35 -24.78
C VAL A 274 -41.52 -27.89 -24.81
N VAL A 275 -42.25 -27.13 -25.61
CA VAL A 275 -42.32 -25.67 -25.56
C VAL A 275 -43.00 -25.30 -24.25
N SER A 276 -42.38 -24.43 -23.46
CA SER A 276 -43.10 -23.71 -22.42
C SER A 276 -42.65 -22.26 -22.43
N GLU A 277 -43.56 -21.43 -22.92
CA GLU A 277 -43.63 -19.99 -22.69
C GLU A 277 -43.77 -19.73 -21.19
N GLU A 278 -43.00 -18.78 -20.65
CA GLU A 278 -43.46 -17.56 -19.95
C GLU A 278 -42.27 -16.67 -19.57
#